data_AF-A0A2W4RJ26-F1
#
_entry.id   AF-A0A2W4RJ26-F1
#
_cell.length_a   1.000
_cell.length_b   1.000
_cell.length_c   1.000
_cell.angle_alpha   90.00
_cell.angle_beta   90.00
_cell.angle_gamma   90.00
#
_symmetry.space_group_name_H-M   'P 1'
#
loop_
_entity.id
_entity.type
_entity.pdbx_description
1 polymer ?
#
loop_
_entity_poly.entity_id
_entity_poly.type
_entity_poly.pdbx_seq_one_letter_code
_entity_poly.pdbx_strand_id
1 'polypeptide(L)'
;MSHRIVYEHLAVHFPANMLMAELEHWSFYDDRYLLLELGGDNNCSTYHPQTNREVASRDWCVLAYGHHYEVIAKAVKFSAVCEGGGMRLSGQRGTLPETYIRHVRNALANPVPFGELSGLGLSVVAEIAQPGDNLGKEARENLQRHAHPVETEGRKLWRLNPLRRARDAALLMLCGEPGHGPAWDVAAASGPRFPCEGAELFHRLRSRKAT
;
A
#
# COMPACT_ATOMS: atom_id res chain seq x y z
N MET A 1 15.86 -4.68 21.88
CA MET A 1 14.87 -3.82 21.19
C MET A 1 14.53 -4.46 19.87
N SER A 2 13.24 -4.60 19.56
CA SER A 2 12.78 -5.03 18.25
C SER A 2 12.97 -3.89 17.24
N HIS A 3 13.22 -4.23 15.98
CA HIS A 3 13.22 -3.29 14.87
C HIS A 3 12.54 -3.93 13.67
N ARG A 4 11.89 -3.11 12.86
CA ARG A 4 11.28 -3.51 11.60
C ARG A 4 12.34 -3.62 10.51
N ILE A 5 12.35 -4.73 9.79
CA ILE A 5 13.18 -4.93 8.60
C ILE A 5 12.30 -4.70 7.37
N VAL A 6 12.68 -3.73 6.54
CA VAL A 6 12.01 -3.38 5.29
C VAL A 6 12.78 -3.99 4.13
N TYR A 7 12.13 -4.87 3.37
CA TYR A 7 12.73 -5.59 2.26
C TYR A 7 12.47 -4.88 0.93
N GLU A 8 11.24 -4.45 0.68
CA GLU A 8 10.82 -3.89 -0.60
C GLU A 8 9.83 -2.75 -0.42
N HIS A 9 9.90 -1.77 -1.31
CA HIS A 9 8.86 -0.76 -1.51
C HIS A 9 8.31 -0.93 -2.92
N LEU A 10 6.99 -0.83 -3.07
CA LEU A 10 6.30 -0.91 -4.33
C LEU A 10 5.27 0.22 -4.39
N ALA A 11 5.38 1.09 -5.39
CA ALA A 11 4.33 2.05 -5.70
C ALA A 11 3.50 1.55 -6.88
N VAL A 12 2.18 1.66 -6.78
CA VAL A 12 1.24 1.38 -7.86
C VAL A 12 0.67 2.70 -8.35
N HIS A 13 0.70 2.92 -9.66
CA HIS A 13 0.21 4.13 -10.31
C HIS A 13 -1.19 3.94 -10.90
N PHE A 14 -2.06 4.90 -10.60
CA PHE A 14 -3.43 4.97 -11.06
C PHE A 14 -3.60 6.29 -11.85
N PRO A 15 -3.65 6.22 -13.18
CA PRO A 15 -3.87 7.38 -14.02
C PRO A 15 -5.18 8.11 -13.67
N ALA A 16 -5.16 9.44 -13.61
CA ALA A 16 -6.32 10.26 -13.33
C ALA A 16 -7.50 9.97 -14.27
N ASN A 17 -7.23 9.89 -15.57
CA ASN A 17 -8.23 9.62 -16.60
C ASN A 17 -8.92 8.25 -16.42
N MET A 18 -8.18 7.24 -15.96
CA MET A 18 -8.74 5.93 -15.62
C MET A 18 -9.71 6.03 -14.44
N LEU A 19 -9.30 6.72 -13.37
CA LEU A 19 -10.15 6.87 -12.18
C LEU A 19 -11.40 7.72 -12.46
N MET A 20 -11.27 8.76 -13.30
CA MET A 20 -12.39 9.60 -13.74
C MET A 20 -13.44 8.81 -14.54
N ALA A 21 -13.02 7.82 -15.32
CA ALA A 21 -13.94 7.01 -16.11
C ALA A 21 -14.85 6.11 -15.24
N GLU A 22 -14.51 5.91 -13.96
CA GLU A 22 -15.21 4.99 -13.07
C GLU A 22 -16.25 5.65 -12.17
N LEU A 23 -16.15 6.96 -11.92
CA LEU A 23 -17.03 7.69 -11.00
C LEU A 23 -17.75 8.83 -11.73
N GLU A 24 -19.07 8.80 -11.71
CA GLU A 24 -19.89 9.87 -12.27
C GLU A 24 -19.80 11.13 -11.39
N HIS A 25 -19.70 12.30 -12.01
CA HIS A 25 -19.71 13.61 -11.34
C HIS A 25 -18.54 13.89 -10.37
N TRP A 26 -17.49 13.07 -10.39
CA TRP A 26 -16.24 13.35 -9.68
C TRP A 26 -15.06 13.40 -10.65
N SER A 27 -14.13 14.34 -10.43
CA SER A 27 -12.95 14.50 -11.29
C SER A 27 -11.66 14.34 -10.48
N PHE A 28 -10.81 13.42 -10.91
CA PHE A 28 -9.43 13.33 -10.44
C PHE A 28 -8.57 14.20 -11.36
N TYR A 29 -8.04 15.29 -10.82
CA TYR A 29 -7.20 16.22 -11.61
C TYR A 29 -5.75 15.73 -11.75
N ASP A 30 -5.29 14.87 -10.84
CA ASP A 30 -3.95 14.32 -10.83
C ASP A 30 -3.96 12.81 -10.59
N ASP A 31 -2.90 12.17 -11.07
CA ASP A 31 -2.63 10.75 -10.85
C ASP A 31 -2.54 10.39 -9.37
N ARG A 32 -2.92 9.16 -9.06
CA ARG A 32 -2.93 8.61 -7.70
C ARG A 32 -1.96 7.45 -7.58
N TYR A 33 -1.50 7.25 -6.35
CA TYR A 33 -0.51 6.25 -6.01
C TYR A 33 -0.96 5.47 -4.79
N LEU A 34 -0.61 4.18 -4.77
CA LEU A 34 -0.70 3.31 -3.60
C LEU A 34 0.70 2.82 -3.27
N LEU A 35 1.18 3.08 -2.06
CA LEU A 35 2.49 2.63 -1.60
C LEU A 35 2.35 1.41 -0.71
N LEU A 36 3.04 0.34 -1.10
CA LEU A 36 3.13 -0.92 -0.39
C LEU A 36 4.57 -1.13 0.12
N GLU A 37 4.69 -1.74 1.28
CA GLU A 37 5.96 -2.12 1.87
C GLU A 37 5.94 -3.59 2.26
N LEU A 38 6.96 -4.33 1.86
CA LEU A 38 7.23 -5.66 2.38
C LEU A 38 8.18 -5.53 3.56
N GLY A 39 7.70 -5.83 4.76
CA GLY A 39 8.50 -5.71 5.97
C GLY A 39 7.99 -6.56 7.11
N GLY A 40 8.78 -6.66 8.17
CA GLY A 40 8.37 -7.38 9.38
C GLY A 40 9.36 -7.19 10.51
N ASP A 41 8.90 -7.49 11.72
CA ASP A 41 9.69 -7.27 12.92
C ASP A 41 10.73 -8.37 13.10
N ASN A 42 11.95 -7.97 13.49
CA ASN A 42 13.10 -8.87 13.59
C ASN A 42 12.98 -9.93 14.69
N ASN A 43 12.07 -9.74 15.65
CA ASN A 43 11.79 -10.67 16.74
C ASN A 43 10.69 -11.69 16.39
N CYS A 44 10.04 -11.53 15.24
CA CYS A 44 9.11 -12.51 14.70
C CYS A 44 9.81 -13.32 13.61
N SER A 45 9.73 -14.64 13.68
CA SER A 45 10.31 -15.54 12.69
C SER A 45 9.25 -16.38 11.98
N THR A 46 9.63 -16.87 10.81
CA THR A 46 8.89 -17.82 10.00
C THR A 46 9.89 -18.75 9.31
N TYR A 47 9.41 -19.75 8.58
CA TYR A 47 10.26 -20.68 7.83
C TYR A 47 10.27 -20.32 6.35
N HIS A 48 11.47 -20.23 5.78
CA HIS A 48 11.63 -19.98 4.35
C HIS A 48 11.05 -21.16 3.54
N PRO A 49 10.14 -20.94 2.58
CA PRO A 49 9.34 -22.01 1.97
C PRO A 49 10.15 -23.03 1.17
N GLN A 50 11.31 -22.65 0.63
CA GLN A 50 12.19 -23.57 -0.11
C GLN A 50 13.31 -24.21 0.71
N THR A 51 13.88 -23.49 1.68
CA THR A 51 15.10 -23.94 2.39
C THR A 51 14.79 -24.47 3.77
N ASN A 52 13.55 -24.27 4.24
CA ASN A 52 13.06 -24.59 5.58
C ASN A 52 13.93 -24.00 6.70
N ARG A 53 14.69 -22.95 6.41
CA ARG A 53 15.48 -22.21 7.41
C ARG A 53 14.60 -21.19 8.10
N GLU A 54 14.82 -21.00 9.39
CA GLU A 54 14.21 -19.91 10.13
C GLU A 54 14.73 -18.57 9.60
N VAL A 55 13.80 -17.65 9.33
CA VAL A 55 14.04 -16.32 8.80
C VAL A 55 13.10 -15.33 9.47
N ALA A 56 13.44 -14.04 9.48
CA ALA A 56 12.53 -13.02 9.99
C ALA A 56 11.23 -12.99 9.18
N SER A 57 10.10 -12.85 9.88
CA SER A 57 8.78 -12.70 9.28
C SER A 57 8.75 -11.44 8.41
N ARG A 58 7.93 -11.49 7.37
CA ARG A 58 7.75 -10.37 6.44
C ARG A 58 6.37 -10.48 5.83
N ASP A 59 5.62 -9.40 5.80
CA ASP A 59 4.32 -9.33 5.16
C ASP A 59 4.17 -7.99 4.44
N TRP A 60 3.26 -7.95 3.48
CA TRP A 60 2.94 -6.73 2.76
C TRP A 60 2.00 -5.86 3.61
N CYS A 61 2.28 -4.57 3.69
CA CYS A 61 1.38 -3.58 4.27
C CYS A 61 1.17 -2.40 3.33
N VAL A 62 0.00 -1.76 3.45
CA VAL A 62 -0.28 -0.49 2.77
C VAL A 62 0.26 0.65 3.63
N LEU A 63 1.27 1.38 3.16
CA LEU A 63 1.83 2.51 3.90
C LEU A 63 1.01 3.78 3.74
N ALA A 64 0.62 4.09 2.51
CA ALA A 64 -0.07 5.33 2.14
C ALA A 64 -0.75 5.21 0.78
N TYR A 65 -1.73 6.06 0.52
CA TYR A 65 -2.33 6.24 -0.80
C TYR A 65 -2.82 7.67 -1.00
N GLY A 66 -2.92 8.09 -2.26
CA GLY A 66 -3.37 9.43 -2.62
C GLY A 66 -2.50 10.06 -3.69
N HIS A 67 -2.32 11.37 -3.63
CA HIS A 67 -1.37 12.08 -4.49
C HIS A 67 0.08 11.70 -4.15
N HIS A 68 0.98 11.91 -5.10
CA HIS A 68 2.42 11.70 -4.92
C HIS A 68 2.96 12.41 -3.66
N TYR A 69 2.57 13.67 -3.43
CA TYR A 69 3.05 14.44 -2.26
C TYR A 69 2.50 13.91 -0.93
N GLU A 70 1.28 13.35 -0.91
CA GLU A 70 0.67 12.77 0.30
C GLU A 70 1.41 11.50 0.70
N VAL A 71 1.71 10.64 -0.27
CA VAL A 71 2.50 9.43 -0.06
C VAL A 71 3.90 9.75 0.47
N ILE A 72 4.58 10.76 -0.12
CA ILE A 72 5.88 11.21 0.38
C ILE A 72 5.78 11.78 1.80
N ALA A 73 4.77 12.60 2.08
CA ALA A 73 4.57 13.17 3.42
C ALA A 73 4.38 12.08 4.48
N LYS A 74 3.68 10.99 4.15
CA LYS A 74 3.56 9.82 5.03
C LYS A 74 4.88 9.06 5.19
N ALA A 75 5.62 8.85 4.11
CA ALA A 75 6.95 8.23 4.18
C ALA A 75 7.92 9.02 5.09
N VAL A 76 7.87 10.35 5.05
CA VAL A 76 8.65 11.20 5.97
C VAL A 76 8.27 10.94 7.42
N LYS A 77 6.96 10.85 7.74
CA LYS A 77 6.51 10.52 9.10
C LYS A 77 7.02 9.15 9.57
N PHE A 78 6.95 8.13 8.71
CA PHE A 78 7.45 6.78 9.05
C PHE A 78 8.98 6.73 9.18
N SER A 79 9.70 7.53 8.40
CA SER A 79 11.17 7.55 8.44
C SER A 79 11.73 7.99 9.81
N ALA A 80 10.95 8.69 10.64
CA ALA A 80 11.34 9.04 12.01
C ALA A 80 11.71 7.81 12.86
N VAL A 81 11.13 6.64 12.55
CA VAL A 81 11.42 5.37 13.25
C VAL A 81 12.87 4.90 12.99
N CYS A 82 13.52 5.41 11.95
CA CYS A 82 14.91 5.09 11.63
C CYS A 82 15.91 5.65 12.66
N GLU A 83 15.66 6.85 13.21
CA GLU A 83 16.57 7.55 14.15
C GLU A 83 16.87 6.72 15.41
N GLY A 84 15.86 6.03 15.94
CA GLY A 84 16.01 5.13 17.10
C GLY A 84 16.53 3.74 16.75
N GLY A 85 16.88 3.48 15.49
CA GLY A 85 17.20 2.14 14.98
C GLY A 85 16.00 1.18 14.95
N GLY A 86 14.78 1.70 15.09
CA GLY A 86 13.53 0.93 15.11
C GLY A 86 13.10 0.43 13.73
N MET A 87 13.73 0.91 12.66
CA MET A 87 13.51 0.46 11.29
C MET A 87 14.85 0.36 10.54
N ARG A 88 15.01 -0.67 9.72
CA ARG A 88 16.18 -0.90 8.87
C ARG A 88 15.78 -1.46 7.52
N LEU A 89 16.47 -1.01 6.48
CA LEU A 89 16.40 -1.67 5.17
C LEU A 89 17.18 -2.99 5.21
N SER A 90 16.65 -4.01 4.57
CA SER A 90 17.27 -5.33 4.49
C SER A 90 18.68 -5.24 3.91
N GLY A 91 19.63 -5.93 4.55
CA GLY A 91 21.05 -5.88 4.19
C GLY A 91 21.82 -4.67 4.75
N GLN A 92 21.16 -3.72 5.41
CA GLN A 92 21.82 -2.58 6.06
C GLN A 92 21.98 -2.80 7.57
N ARG A 93 23.10 -2.33 8.13
CA ARG A 93 23.34 -2.34 9.59
C ARG A 93 22.54 -1.27 10.33
N GLY A 94 22.23 -0.18 9.65
CA GLY A 94 21.41 0.93 10.11
C GLY A 94 20.91 1.70 8.90
N THR A 95 19.80 2.41 9.08
CA THR A 95 19.16 3.19 8.02
C THR A 95 18.92 4.58 8.55
N LEU A 96 19.33 5.59 7.79
CA LEU A 96 19.00 6.98 8.06
C LEU A 96 17.62 7.30 7.47
N PRO A 97 16.84 8.22 8.06
CA PRO A 97 15.54 8.63 7.51
C PRO A 97 15.61 9.02 6.02
N GLU A 98 16.64 9.73 5.61
CA GLU A 98 16.84 10.18 4.22
C GLU A 98 17.03 9.00 3.27
N THR A 99 17.70 7.94 3.73
CA THR A 99 17.88 6.71 2.95
C THR A 99 16.54 6.02 2.75
N TYR A 100 15.71 5.92 3.79
CA TYR A 100 14.36 5.36 3.67
C TYR A 100 13.49 6.17 2.69
N ILE A 101 13.45 7.50 2.87
CA ILE A 101 12.70 8.41 1.99
C ILE A 101 13.19 8.28 0.54
N ARG A 102 14.50 8.15 0.31
CA ARG A 102 15.07 7.93 -1.03
C ARG A 102 14.54 6.65 -1.66
N HIS A 103 14.47 5.55 -0.91
CA HIS A 103 13.92 4.29 -1.42
C HIS A 103 12.43 4.44 -1.82
N VAL A 104 11.64 5.16 -1.03
CA VAL A 104 10.23 5.44 -1.38
C VAL A 104 10.13 6.34 -2.61
N ARG A 105 10.95 7.38 -2.71
CA ARG A 105 11.00 8.26 -3.90
C ARG A 105 11.36 7.46 -5.16
N ASN A 106 12.33 6.55 -5.08
CA ASN A 106 12.68 5.71 -6.23
C ASN A 106 11.52 4.78 -6.63
N ALA A 107 10.79 4.23 -5.66
CA ALA A 107 9.59 3.43 -5.97
C ALA A 107 8.50 4.26 -6.65
N LEU A 108 8.31 5.52 -6.23
CA LEU A 108 7.35 6.44 -6.84
C LEU A 108 7.79 7.00 -8.20
N ALA A 109 9.10 7.09 -8.45
CA ALA A 109 9.64 7.50 -9.75
C ALA A 109 9.43 6.43 -10.82
N ASN A 110 9.49 5.15 -10.43
CA ASN A 110 9.29 4.00 -11.32
C ASN A 110 8.12 3.12 -10.84
N PRO A 111 6.89 3.65 -10.75
CA PRO A 111 5.76 2.92 -10.21
C PRO A 111 5.31 1.81 -11.17
N VAL A 112 4.64 0.80 -10.64
CA VAL A 112 3.99 -0.22 -11.45
C VAL A 112 2.60 0.28 -11.88
N PRO A 113 2.29 0.32 -13.18
CA PRO A 113 0.95 0.70 -13.64
C PRO A 113 -0.15 -0.21 -13.10
N PHE A 114 -1.32 0.35 -12.82
CA PHE A 114 -2.51 -0.44 -12.49
C PHE A 114 -2.79 -1.50 -13.58
N GLY A 115 -3.17 -2.70 -13.14
CA GLY A 115 -3.42 -3.85 -14.02
C GLY A 115 -2.20 -4.74 -14.25
N GLU A 116 -0.96 -4.21 -14.18
CA GLU A 116 0.25 -5.03 -14.35
C GLU A 116 0.50 -5.99 -13.17
N LEU A 117 -0.07 -5.70 -12.00
CA LEU A 117 0.01 -6.55 -10.81
C LEU A 117 -1.03 -7.67 -10.83
N SER A 118 -1.99 -7.64 -11.75
CA SER A 118 -2.99 -8.68 -11.90
C SER A 118 -2.32 -10.01 -12.23
N GLY A 119 -2.59 -11.04 -11.43
CA GLY A 119 -1.99 -12.37 -11.60
C GLY A 119 -0.59 -12.53 -10.99
N LEU A 120 0.02 -11.48 -10.42
CA LEU A 120 1.30 -11.58 -9.70
C LEU A 120 1.15 -11.95 -8.21
N GLY A 121 -0.06 -12.36 -7.81
CA GLY A 121 -0.38 -12.82 -6.46
C GLY A 121 -0.50 -11.71 -5.41
N LEU A 122 -0.29 -10.44 -5.76
CA LEU A 122 -0.47 -9.31 -4.86
C LEU A 122 -1.93 -8.85 -4.84
N SER A 123 -2.46 -8.63 -3.64
CA SER A 123 -3.81 -8.14 -3.43
C SER A 123 -3.83 -7.07 -2.34
N VAL A 124 -4.77 -6.14 -2.46
CA VAL A 124 -5.08 -5.17 -1.42
C VAL A 124 -6.59 -5.19 -1.24
N VAL A 125 -7.01 -5.25 0.02
CA VAL A 125 -8.40 -5.22 0.43
C VAL A 125 -8.55 -4.07 1.40
N ALA A 126 -9.33 -3.06 1.01
CA ALA A 126 -9.65 -1.93 1.87
C ALA A 126 -11.05 -2.09 2.46
N GLU A 127 -11.19 -1.79 3.75
CA GLU A 127 -12.44 -1.87 4.50
C GLU A 127 -12.77 -0.48 5.03
N ILE A 128 -13.72 0.17 4.35
CA ILE A 128 -14.18 1.49 4.70
C ILE A 128 -15.36 1.32 5.66
N ALA A 129 -15.15 1.64 6.92
CA ALA A 129 -16.23 1.69 7.90
C ALA A 129 -17.26 2.74 7.51
N GLN A 130 -18.50 2.59 8.00
CA GLN A 130 -19.60 3.51 7.73
C GLN A 130 -19.10 4.96 7.78
N PRO A 131 -19.12 5.66 6.63
CA PRO A 131 -18.54 6.98 6.57
C PRO A 131 -19.30 7.91 7.50
N GLY A 132 -18.64 8.35 8.57
CA GLY A 132 -19.16 9.42 9.42
C GLY A 132 -19.20 10.76 8.68
N ASP A 133 -19.49 11.84 9.38
CA ASP A 133 -19.55 13.20 8.81
C ASP A 133 -18.21 13.74 8.30
N ASN A 134 -17.11 13.05 8.61
CA ASN A 134 -15.78 13.37 8.11
C ASN A 134 -15.58 12.97 6.64
N LEU A 135 -16.40 12.06 6.09
CA LEU A 135 -16.38 11.77 4.67
C LEU A 135 -17.27 12.78 3.94
N GLY A 136 -16.69 13.49 2.96
CA GLY A 136 -17.44 14.44 2.14
C GLY A 136 -18.68 13.80 1.52
N LYS A 137 -19.75 14.59 1.38
CA LYS A 137 -21.05 14.15 0.85
C LYS A 137 -20.91 13.36 -0.46
N GLU A 138 -20.09 13.86 -1.38
CA GLU A 138 -19.87 13.26 -2.70
C GLU A 138 -19.19 11.90 -2.63
N ALA A 139 -18.20 11.74 -1.74
CA ALA A 139 -17.53 10.47 -1.50
C ALA A 139 -18.49 9.43 -0.91
N ARG A 140 -19.36 9.86 0.01
CA ARG A 140 -20.40 9.00 0.59
C ARG A 140 -21.42 8.54 -0.45
N GLU A 141 -21.90 9.46 -1.29
CA GLU A 141 -22.86 9.16 -2.36
C GLU A 141 -22.28 8.20 -3.40
N ASN A 142 -21.04 8.44 -3.84
CA ASN A 142 -20.34 7.54 -4.77
C ASN A 142 -20.13 6.15 -4.15
N LEU A 143 -19.70 6.07 -2.89
CA LEU A 143 -19.51 4.80 -2.20
C LEU A 143 -20.82 3.99 -2.10
N GLN A 144 -21.94 4.65 -1.77
CA GLN A 144 -23.26 4.00 -1.69
C GLN A 144 -23.80 3.57 -3.05
N ARG A 145 -23.52 4.33 -4.12
CA ARG A 145 -23.98 4.02 -5.48
C ARG A 145 -23.21 2.86 -6.09
N HIS A 146 -21.91 2.79 -5.85
CA HIS A 146 -21.00 1.93 -6.59
C HIS A 146 -20.50 0.71 -5.79
N ALA A 147 -20.70 0.69 -4.48
CA ALA A 147 -20.33 -0.43 -3.62
C ALA A 147 -21.41 -0.71 -2.56
N HIS A 148 -21.56 -1.99 -2.20
CA HIS A 148 -22.53 -2.43 -1.20
C HIS A 148 -21.83 -2.76 0.11
N PRO A 149 -22.36 -2.28 1.26
CA PRO A 149 -21.81 -2.63 2.54
C PRO A 149 -22.12 -4.10 2.87
N VAL A 150 -21.18 -4.72 3.57
CA VAL A 150 -21.40 -5.97 4.29
C VAL A 150 -21.60 -5.62 5.76
N GLU A 151 -22.61 -6.23 6.39
CA GLU A 151 -22.79 -6.11 7.83
C GLU A 151 -21.89 -7.12 8.54
N THR A 152 -21.08 -6.63 9.48
CA THR A 152 -20.17 -7.44 10.29
C THR A 152 -20.20 -6.89 11.71
N GLU A 153 -20.59 -7.74 12.67
CA GLU A 153 -20.66 -7.37 14.10
C GLU A 153 -21.49 -6.09 14.37
N GLY A 154 -22.58 -5.89 13.63
CA GLY A 154 -23.44 -4.72 13.75
C GLY A 154 -22.88 -3.43 13.13
N ARG A 155 -21.77 -3.51 12.39
CA ARG A 155 -21.19 -2.39 11.63
C ARG A 155 -21.32 -2.62 10.13
N LYS A 156 -21.55 -1.54 9.37
CA LYS A 156 -21.53 -1.56 7.90
C LYS A 156 -20.12 -1.27 7.41
N LEU A 157 -19.55 -2.20 6.66
CA LEU A 157 -18.20 -2.10 6.07
C LEU A 157 -18.29 -2.22 4.55
N TRP A 158 -17.68 -1.28 3.82
CA TRP A 158 -17.53 -1.34 2.38
C TRP A 158 -16.18 -1.96 2.05
N ARG A 159 -16.21 -3.10 1.37
CA ARG A 159 -15.00 -3.84 1.00
C ARG A 159 -14.60 -3.54 -0.44
N LEU A 160 -13.41 -2.98 -0.61
CA LEU A 160 -12.86 -2.53 -1.89
C LEU A 160 -11.60 -3.34 -2.23
N ASN A 161 -11.41 -3.65 -3.51
CA ASN A 161 -10.24 -4.36 -4.04
C ASN A 161 -9.48 -3.46 -5.03
N PRO A 162 -8.77 -2.43 -4.55
CA PRO A 162 -8.19 -1.38 -5.41
C PRO A 162 -7.13 -1.88 -6.40
N LEU A 163 -6.50 -3.04 -6.17
CA LEU A 163 -5.58 -3.63 -7.16
C LEU A 163 -6.29 -4.47 -8.24
N ARG A 164 -7.58 -4.78 -8.06
CA ARG A 164 -8.34 -5.65 -8.97
C ARG A 164 -9.35 -4.89 -9.81
N ARG A 165 -9.94 -3.81 -9.28
CA ARG A 165 -11.00 -3.04 -9.92
C ARG A 165 -10.66 -1.56 -9.87
N ALA A 166 -10.63 -0.90 -11.03
CA ALA A 166 -10.35 0.53 -11.12
C ALA A 166 -11.38 1.35 -10.34
N ARG A 167 -12.66 0.95 -10.36
CA ARG A 167 -13.72 1.53 -9.53
C ARG A 167 -13.42 1.50 -8.04
N ASP A 168 -12.99 0.35 -7.54
CA ASP A 168 -12.66 0.18 -6.12
C ASP A 168 -11.45 1.05 -5.74
N ALA A 169 -10.49 1.22 -6.66
CA ALA A 169 -9.39 2.16 -6.50
C ALA A 169 -9.89 3.61 -6.46
N ALA A 170 -10.75 4.00 -7.39
CA ALA A 170 -11.32 5.35 -7.44
C ALA A 170 -12.09 5.67 -6.14
N LEU A 171 -12.92 4.75 -5.65
CA LEU A 171 -13.64 4.89 -4.38
C LEU A 171 -12.67 5.03 -3.19
N LEU A 172 -11.61 4.22 -3.13
CA LEU A 172 -10.61 4.33 -2.07
C LEU A 172 -9.91 5.72 -2.10
N MET A 173 -9.48 6.16 -3.28
CA MET A 173 -8.81 7.45 -3.45
C MET A 173 -9.74 8.64 -3.15
N LEU A 174 -11.03 8.50 -3.46
CA LEU A 174 -12.06 9.49 -3.15
C LEU A 174 -12.35 9.57 -1.64
N CYS A 175 -12.40 8.43 -0.96
CA CYS A 175 -12.58 8.41 0.49
C CYS A 175 -11.38 8.99 1.25
N GLY A 176 -10.18 8.95 0.64
CA GLY A 176 -8.96 9.51 1.20
C GLY A 176 -8.40 8.71 2.37
N GLU A 177 -7.14 8.96 2.72
CA GLU A 177 -6.50 8.30 3.86
C GLU A 177 -7.09 8.80 5.19
N PRO A 178 -7.35 7.91 6.18
CA PRO A 178 -7.75 8.36 7.51
C PRO A 178 -6.76 9.36 8.11
N GLY A 179 -7.26 10.50 8.59
CA GLY A 179 -6.41 11.65 8.94
C GLY A 179 -5.28 11.41 9.94
N HIS A 180 -5.46 10.51 10.93
CA HIS A 180 -4.47 10.25 11.99
C HIS A 180 -4.03 8.79 12.13
N GLY A 181 -4.51 7.89 11.27
CA GLY A 181 -4.11 6.49 11.24
C GLY A 181 -3.10 6.19 10.12
N PRO A 182 -2.34 5.09 10.23
CA PRO A 182 -1.65 4.51 9.09
C PRO A 182 -2.64 3.87 8.10
N ALA A 183 -2.31 3.87 6.81
CA ALA A 183 -3.18 3.32 5.79
C ALA A 183 -3.47 1.81 5.96
N TRP A 184 -2.59 1.07 6.63
CA TRP A 184 -2.77 -0.37 6.88
C TRP A 184 -3.90 -0.70 7.85
N ASP A 185 -4.41 0.27 8.62
CA ASP A 185 -5.60 0.08 9.47
C ASP A 185 -6.89 0.00 8.64
N VAL A 186 -6.87 0.57 7.43
CA VAL A 186 -8.02 0.60 6.50
C VAL A 186 -7.80 -0.36 5.33
N ALA A 187 -6.56 -0.61 4.94
CA ALA A 187 -6.24 -1.44 3.79
C ALA A 187 -5.18 -2.50 4.12
N ALA A 188 -5.59 -3.77 4.06
CA ALA A 188 -4.68 -4.90 4.21
C ALA A 188 -4.10 -5.28 2.85
N ALA A 189 -2.80 -5.56 2.80
CA ALA A 189 -2.12 -6.09 1.62
C ALA A 189 -1.70 -7.55 1.86
N SER A 190 -1.71 -8.37 0.82
CA SER A 190 -1.19 -9.73 0.87
C SER A 190 -0.58 -10.13 -0.47
N GLY A 191 0.37 -11.07 -0.46
CA GLY A 191 0.98 -11.59 -1.68
C GLY A 191 2.29 -12.32 -1.42
N PRO A 192 3.07 -12.62 -2.48
CA PRO A 192 4.36 -13.31 -2.35
C PRO A 192 5.32 -12.58 -1.42
N ARG A 193 5.83 -13.30 -0.42
CA ARG A 193 6.73 -12.77 0.61
C ARG A 193 8.17 -13.08 0.27
N PHE A 194 8.39 -14.21 -0.41
CA PHE A 194 9.70 -14.66 -0.85
C PHE A 194 9.82 -14.63 -2.38
N PRO A 195 11.03 -14.38 -2.93
CA PRO A 195 11.25 -14.43 -4.37
C PRO A 195 10.80 -15.72 -5.05
N CYS A 196 10.89 -16.86 -4.35
CA CYS A 196 10.43 -18.14 -4.86
C CYS A 196 8.91 -18.31 -4.95
N GLU A 197 8.14 -17.53 -4.19
CA GLU A 197 6.67 -17.57 -4.23
C GLU A 197 6.11 -16.70 -5.37
N GLY A 198 6.91 -15.76 -5.90
CA GLY A 198 6.47 -14.78 -6.90
C GLY A 198 7.63 -14.21 -7.70
N ALA A 199 8.39 -15.07 -8.37
CA ALA A 199 9.63 -14.68 -9.07
C ALA A 199 9.44 -13.51 -10.02
N GLU A 200 8.34 -13.50 -10.77
CA GLU A 200 7.99 -12.44 -11.71
C GLU A 200 7.77 -11.08 -11.02
N LEU A 201 7.07 -11.06 -9.87
CA LEU A 201 6.87 -9.84 -9.08
C LEU A 201 8.22 -9.25 -8.65
N PHE A 202 9.07 -10.06 -8.03
CA PHE A 202 10.37 -9.60 -7.54
C PHE A 202 11.35 -9.25 -8.67
N HIS A 203 11.28 -9.95 -9.80
CA HIS A 203 12.05 -9.59 -10.99
C HIS A 203 11.68 -8.20 -11.50
N ARG A 204 10.38 -7.90 -11.64
CA ARG A 204 9.89 -6.58 -12.04
C ARG A 204 10.32 -5.49 -11.06
N LEU A 205 10.15 -5.73 -9.76
CA LEU A 205 10.57 -4.77 -8.72
C LEU A 205 12.06 -4.44 -8.80
N ARG A 206 12.91 -5.44 -9.06
CA ARG A 206 14.36 -5.23 -9.20
C ARG A 206 14.73 -4.52 -10.50
N SER A 207 14.11 -4.90 -11.62
CA SER A 207 14.39 -4.28 -12.92
C SER A 207 14.09 -2.77 -12.92
N ARG A 208 13.00 -2.35 -12.26
CA ARG A 208 12.58 -0.94 -12.17
C ARG A 208 13.44 -0.10 -11.22
N LYS A 209 14.25 -0.71 -10.35
CA LYS A 209 15.22 0.01 -9.50
C LYS A 209 16.55 0.29 -10.20
N ALA A 210 16.83 -0.40 -11.30
CA ALA A 210 18.10 -0.28 -12.04
C ALA A 210 18.07 0.80 -13.14
N THR A 211 16.88 1.29 -13.48
CA THR A 211 16.58 2.44 -14.35
C THR A 211 16.44 3.72 -13.53
#